data_AF-A0A933SI30-F1
#
_entry.id   AF-A0A933SI30-F1
#
_cell.length_a   1.000
_cell.length_b   1.000
_cell.length_c   1.000
_cell.angle_alpha   90.00
_cell.angle_beta   90.00
_cell.angle_gamma   90.00
#
_symmetry.space_group_name_H-M   'P 1'
#
loop_
_entity.id
_entity.type
_entity.pdbx_description
1 polymer ?
#
loop_
_entity_poly.entity_id
_entity_poly.type
_entity_poly.pdbx_seq_one_letter_code
_entity_poly.pdbx_strand_id
1 'polypeptide(L)'
;MAQTFKDRLKILMKDSRPYSWSKKVGIEKGLFQYYWQKGKIPTYENLLKIQRYSGCSLDWLLTGRNIAFDRIEDLPMVSEKNPKYGARNIKLSEAMGKLRDIYAKKSDKDIEAVEYFIEAVLAKKS
;
A
#
# COMPACT_ATOMS: atom_id res chain seq x y z
N MET A 1 0.25 -14.76 6.18
CA MET A 1 -0.55 -13.94 5.24
C MET A 1 -1.66 -13.22 6.00
N ALA A 2 -1.95 -11.95 5.67
CA ALA A 2 -3.08 -11.22 6.25
C ALA A 2 -4.41 -11.72 5.65
N GLN A 3 -4.96 -12.79 6.23
CA GLN A 3 -6.14 -13.48 5.72
C GLN A 3 -7.41 -12.62 5.88
N THR A 4 -7.52 -11.88 6.99
CA THR A 4 -8.75 -11.12 7.29
C THR A 4 -8.61 -9.61 7.01
N PHE A 5 -9.75 -8.93 6.83
CA PHE A 5 -9.81 -7.48 6.70
C PHE A 5 -9.18 -6.76 7.91
N LYS A 6 -9.35 -7.33 9.11
CA LYS A 6 -8.77 -6.81 10.34
C LYS A 6 -7.24 -6.87 10.31
N ASP A 7 -6.67 -7.96 9.82
CA ASP A 7 -5.21 -8.09 9.71
C ASP A 7 -4.63 -7.04 8.76
N ARG A 8 -5.33 -6.77 7.66
CA ARG A 8 -4.94 -5.71 6.72
C ARG A 8 -5.07 -4.32 7.33
N LEU A 9 -6.14 -4.05 8.08
CA LEU A 9 -6.23 -2.82 8.87
C LEU A 9 -5.07 -2.68 9.86
N LYS A 10 -4.69 -3.76 10.54
CA LYS A 10 -3.56 -3.76 11.49
C LYS A 10 -2.25 -3.39 10.79
N ILE A 11 -2.02 -3.89 9.58
CA ILE A 11 -0.88 -3.49 8.75
C ILE A 11 -0.92 -1.99 8.44
N LEU A 12 -2.07 -1.45 8.02
CA LEU A 12 -2.21 -0.02 7.69
C LEU A 12 -2.05 0.89 8.92
N MET A 13 -2.41 0.40 10.10
CA MET A 13 -2.32 1.13 11.35
C MET A 13 -0.90 1.20 11.93
N LYS A 14 -0.05 0.21 11.60
CA LYS A 14 1.27 0.02 12.22
C LYS A 14 1.13 0.01 13.76
N ASP A 15 1.81 0.91 14.46
CA ASP A 15 1.77 1.03 15.92
C ASP A 15 0.65 1.94 16.45
N SER A 16 -0.21 2.46 15.56
CA SER A 16 -1.29 3.35 15.96
C SER A 16 -2.40 2.58 16.69
N ARG A 17 -2.90 3.15 17.79
CA ARG A 17 -4.10 2.62 18.46
C ARG A 17 -5.33 2.73 17.53
N PRO A 18 -6.24 1.74 17.52
CA PRO A 18 -7.43 1.70 16.66
C PRO A 18 -8.23 3.01 16.58
N TYR A 19 -8.57 3.57 17.73
CA TYR A 19 -9.39 4.79 17.81
C TYR A 19 -8.63 6.05 17.39
N SER A 20 -7.34 6.14 17.71
CA SER A 20 -6.50 7.26 17.29
C SER A 20 -6.34 7.27 15.76
N TRP A 21 -6.23 6.09 15.16
CA TRP A 21 -6.15 5.94 13.72
C TRP A 21 -7.48 6.25 13.04
N SER A 22 -8.61 5.74 13.55
CA SER A 22 -9.93 6.00 12.95
C SER A 22 -10.28 7.49 12.91
N LYS A 23 -9.91 8.24 13.97
CA LYS A 23 -10.08 9.70 14.03
C LYS A 23 -9.29 10.42 12.92
N LYS A 24 -8.04 9.98 12.65
CA LYS A 24 -7.21 10.53 11.56
C LYS A 24 -7.78 10.21 10.18
N VAL A 25 -8.40 9.05 10.02
CA VAL A 25 -9.08 8.64 8.78
C VAL A 25 -10.43 9.36 8.59
N GLY A 26 -11.02 9.90 9.66
CA GLY A 26 -12.34 10.54 9.61
C GLY A 26 -13.50 9.53 9.69
N ILE A 27 -13.31 8.45 10.44
CA ILE A 27 -14.34 7.43 10.72
C ILE A 27 -14.73 7.53 12.20
N GLU A 28 -16.05 7.59 12.44
CA GLU A 28 -16.65 7.64 13.77
C GLU A 28 -16.24 6.41 14.60
N LYS A 29 -16.07 6.61 15.91
CA LYS A 29 -15.48 5.64 16.83
C LYS A 29 -16.31 4.35 16.92
N GLY A 30 -17.62 4.48 17.12
CA GLY A 30 -18.55 3.36 17.20
C GLY A 30 -18.56 2.57 15.91
N LEU A 31 -18.63 3.26 14.78
CA LEU A 31 -18.61 2.63 13.45
C LEU A 31 -17.31 1.86 13.18
N PHE A 32 -16.16 2.46 13.51
CA PHE A 32 -14.87 1.78 13.34
C PHE A 32 -14.74 0.54 14.24
N GLN A 33 -15.36 0.56 15.42
CA GLN A 33 -15.35 -0.59 16.32
C GLN A 33 -16.04 -1.82 15.70
N TYR A 34 -17.09 -1.65 14.89
CA TYR A 34 -17.69 -2.75 14.13
C TYR A 34 -16.72 -3.37 13.11
N TYR A 35 -15.90 -2.53 12.45
CA TYR A 35 -14.91 -3.01 11.48
C TYR A 35 -13.78 -3.75 12.19
N TRP A 36 -13.32 -3.21 13.33
CA TRP A 36 -12.18 -3.74 14.07
C TRP A 36 -12.49 -5.00 14.89
N GLN A 37 -13.64 -5.04 15.57
CA GLN A 37 -13.99 -6.15 16.47
C GLN A 37 -14.83 -7.21 15.76
N LYS A 38 -15.81 -6.80 14.95
CA LYS A 38 -16.74 -7.74 14.29
C LYS A 38 -16.31 -8.13 12.87
N GLY A 39 -15.22 -7.56 12.35
CA GLY A 39 -14.74 -7.85 11.00
C GLY A 39 -15.70 -7.42 9.89
N LYS A 40 -16.64 -6.52 10.17
CA LYS A 40 -17.62 -6.04 9.19
C LYS A 40 -16.88 -5.23 8.10
N ILE A 41 -17.21 -5.49 6.83
CA ILE A 41 -16.70 -4.71 5.70
C ILE A 41 -17.29 -3.27 5.79
N PRO A 42 -16.45 -2.22 5.72
CA PRO A 42 -16.93 -0.85 5.69
C PRO A 42 -17.77 -0.53 4.46
N THR A 43 -18.59 0.52 4.55
CA THR A 43 -19.30 1.06 3.38
C THR A 43 -18.31 1.61 2.36
N TYR A 44 -18.77 1.76 1.11
CA TYR A 44 -17.98 2.34 0.02
C TYR A 44 -17.30 3.66 0.43
N GLU A 45 -18.02 4.59 1.05
CA GLU A 45 -17.46 5.87 1.48
C GLU A 45 -16.32 5.72 2.50
N ASN A 46 -16.48 4.82 3.47
CA ASN A 46 -15.46 4.59 4.49
C ASN A 46 -14.26 3.81 3.94
N LEU A 47 -14.47 2.92 2.97
CA LEU A 47 -13.39 2.28 2.22
C LEU A 47 -12.57 3.34 1.48
N LEU A 48 -13.22 4.29 0.80
CA LEU A 48 -12.53 5.41 0.15
C LEU A 48 -11.75 6.28 1.15
N LYS A 49 -12.29 6.55 2.34
CA LYS A 49 -11.56 7.30 3.38
C LYS A 49 -10.29 6.57 3.80
N ILE A 50 -10.39 5.26 4.06
CA ILE A 50 -9.24 4.42 4.41
C ILE A 50 -8.20 4.46 3.29
N GLN A 51 -8.63 4.21 2.04
CA GLN A 51 -7.79 4.25 0.84
C GLN A 51 -7.07 5.59 0.69
N ARG A 52 -7.78 6.71 0.85
CA ARG A 52 -7.22 8.07 0.72
C ARG A 52 -6.18 8.36 1.80
N TYR A 53 -6.45 7.92 3.03
CA TYR A 53 -5.55 8.15 4.15
C TYR A 53 -4.29 7.26 4.07
N SER A 54 -4.46 5.97 3.78
CA SER A 54 -3.37 5.00 3.78
C SER A 54 -2.59 4.94 2.46
N GLY A 55 -3.24 5.27 1.34
CA GLY A 55 -2.71 5.10 -0.02
C GLY A 55 -2.74 3.65 -0.51
N CYS A 56 -3.46 2.74 0.14
CA CYS A 56 -3.55 1.35 -0.31
C CYS A 56 -4.53 1.18 -1.49
N SER A 57 -4.42 0.07 -2.23
CA SER A 57 -5.45 -0.33 -3.20
C SER A 57 -6.70 -0.86 -2.48
N LEU A 58 -7.89 -0.56 -3.03
CA LEU A 58 -9.14 -1.16 -2.54
C LEU A 58 -9.19 -2.67 -2.79
N ASP A 59 -8.66 -3.15 -3.91
CA ASP A 59 -8.62 -4.58 -4.21
C ASP A 59 -7.76 -5.31 -3.18
N TRP A 60 -6.58 -4.77 -2.85
CA TRP A 60 -5.74 -5.32 -1.79
C TRP A 60 -6.44 -5.24 -0.42
N LEU A 61 -7.09 -4.12 -0.11
CA LEU A 61 -7.78 -3.93 1.18
C LEU A 61 -8.93 -4.94 1.38
N LEU A 62 -9.65 -5.29 0.31
CA LEU A 62 -10.78 -6.22 0.37
C LEU A 62 -10.37 -7.68 0.20
N THR A 63 -9.44 -7.98 -0.71
CA THR A 63 -9.09 -9.36 -1.09
C THR A 63 -7.80 -9.85 -0.44
N GLY A 64 -6.94 -8.94 0.00
CA GLY A 64 -5.60 -9.27 0.49
C GLY A 64 -4.63 -9.77 -0.57
N ARG A 65 -5.03 -9.80 -1.84
CA ARG A 65 -4.15 -10.16 -2.95
C ARG A 65 -3.15 -9.03 -3.15
N ASN A 66 -1.87 -9.37 -3.02
CA ASN A 66 -0.81 -8.46 -3.43
C ASN A 66 -0.53 -8.68 -4.91
N ILE A 67 -0.28 -7.59 -5.62
CA ILE A 67 0.19 -7.67 -7.00
C ILE A 67 1.71 -7.73 -6.88
N ALA A 68 2.29 -8.82 -7.36
CA ALA A 68 3.74 -8.94 -7.41
C ALA A 68 4.29 -7.82 -8.32
N PHE A 69 5.44 -7.24 -7.96
CA PHE A 69 5.92 -6.00 -8.59
C PHE A 69 6.18 -6.18 -10.10
N ASP A 70 6.56 -7.40 -10.49
CA ASP A 70 6.71 -7.89 -11.86
C ASP A 70 5.39 -7.96 -12.65
N ARG A 71 4.23 -7.92 -11.99
CA ARG A 71 2.90 -7.94 -12.63
C ARG A 71 2.17 -6.60 -12.56
N ILE A 72 2.86 -5.52 -12.19
CA ILE A 72 2.28 -4.16 -12.21
C ILE A 72 1.86 -3.79 -13.64
N GLU A 73 2.59 -4.26 -14.64
CA GLU A 73 2.35 -4.01 -16.07
C GLU A 73 1.08 -4.71 -16.59
N ASP A 74 0.71 -5.83 -15.97
CA ASP A 74 -0.48 -6.62 -16.30
C ASP A 74 -1.76 -6.08 -15.64
N LEU A 75 -1.65 -5.07 -14.77
CA LEU A 75 -2.81 -4.46 -14.17
C LEU A 75 -3.62 -3.74 -15.25
N PRO A 76 -4.96 -3.85 -15.24
CA PRO A 76 -5.77 -2.97 -16.05
C PRO A 76 -5.50 -1.56 -15.55
N MET A 77 -4.66 -0.81 -16.27
CA MET A 77 -4.45 0.60 -16.00
C MET A 77 -5.81 1.26 -16.05
N VAL A 78 -6.26 1.81 -14.92
CA VAL A 78 -7.44 2.66 -14.91
C VAL A 78 -7.04 3.93 -15.65
N SER A 79 -7.28 3.95 -16.95
CA SER A 79 -7.20 5.15 -17.78
C SER A 79 -8.36 6.06 -17.39
N GLU A 80 -8.23 6.72 -16.23
CA GLU A 80 -9.13 7.81 -15.89
C GLU A 80 -8.80 8.98 -16.81
N LYS A 81 -9.67 9.24 -17.81
CA LYS A 81 -9.59 10.44 -18.65
C LYS A 81 -9.55 11.75 -17.84
N ASN A 82 -9.99 11.70 -16.59
CA ASN A 82 -9.95 12.83 -15.66
C ASN A 82 -9.67 12.28 -14.24
N PRO A 83 -8.40 12.21 -13.80
CA PRO A 83 -8.04 11.52 -12.56
C PRO A 83 -8.63 12.24 -11.35
N LYS A 84 -9.71 11.68 -10.78
CA LYS A 84 -10.37 12.25 -9.57
C LYS A 84 -9.55 11.90 -8.32
N TYR A 85 -8.72 10.87 -8.40
CA TYR A 85 -7.85 10.36 -7.34
C TYR A 85 -6.37 10.68 -7.61
N GLY A 86 -6.07 11.98 -7.50
CA GLY A 86 -4.96 12.44 -6.68
C GLY A 86 -3.64 12.68 -7.41
N ALA A 87 -3.15 13.91 -7.30
CA ALA A 87 -1.79 14.34 -7.59
C ALA A 87 -0.68 13.40 -7.04
N ARG A 88 -1.01 12.55 -6.07
CA ARG A 88 -0.13 11.54 -5.49
C ARG A 88 0.13 10.33 -6.39
N ASN A 89 -0.85 9.88 -7.18
CA ASN A 89 -0.66 8.79 -8.16
C ASN A 89 0.16 9.26 -9.35
N ILE A 90 -0.05 10.52 -9.78
CA ILE A 90 0.77 11.18 -10.81
C ILE A 90 2.22 11.31 -10.30
N LYS A 91 2.42 11.84 -9.07
CA LYS A 91 3.75 11.91 -8.46
C LYS A 91 4.42 10.54 -8.30
N LEU A 92 3.65 9.49 -8.00
CA LEU A 92 4.20 8.13 -7.89
C LEU A 92 4.63 7.60 -9.26
N SER A 93 3.83 7.82 -10.31
CA SER A 93 4.20 7.47 -11.69
C SER A 93 5.45 8.22 -12.17
N GLU A 94 5.53 9.52 -11.90
CA GLU A 94 6.71 10.35 -12.20
C GLU A 94 7.94 9.90 -11.42
N ALA A 95 7.78 9.59 -10.13
CA ALA A 95 8.85 9.08 -9.30
C ALA A 95 9.32 7.69 -9.76
N MET A 96 8.39 6.82 -10.18
CA MET A 96 8.71 5.49 -10.72
C MET A 96 9.43 5.59 -12.06
N GLY A 97 9.06 6.53 -12.94
CA GLY A 97 9.79 6.82 -14.18
C GLY A 97 11.23 7.26 -13.91
N LYS A 98 11.42 8.21 -12.98
CA LYS A 98 12.77 8.65 -12.56
C LYS A 98 13.59 7.53 -11.92
N LEU A 99 12.95 6.68 -11.11
CA LEU A 99 13.61 5.53 -10.50
C LEU A 99 14.10 4.58 -11.58
N ARG A 100 13.24 4.24 -12.55
CA ARG A 100 13.57 3.39 -13.69
C ARG A 100 14.74 3.97 -14.50
N ASP A 101 14.76 5.27 -14.74
CA ASP A 101 15.86 5.94 -15.45
C ASP A 101 17.17 5.92 -14.65
N ILE A 102 17.11 5.99 -13.31
CA ILE A 102 18.28 5.88 -12.44
C ILE A 102 18.82 4.44 -12.43
N TYR A 103 17.94 3.45 -12.32
CA TYR A 103 18.32 2.03 -12.39
C TYR A 103 18.89 1.66 -13.76
N ALA A 104 18.30 2.17 -14.85
CA ALA A 104 18.80 1.94 -16.21
C ALA A 104 20.15 2.62 -16.51
N LYS A 105 20.57 3.60 -15.69
CA LYS A 105 21.86 4.30 -15.81
C LYS A 105 22.96 3.68 -14.96
N LYS A 106 22.63 2.74 -14.06
CA LYS A 106 23.63 2.02 -13.27
C LYS A 106 24.12 0.81 -14.07
N SER A 107 25.43 0.54 -13.99
CA SER A 107 25.98 -0.69 -14.54
C SER A 107 25.42 -1.87 -13.73
N ASP A 108 25.09 -2.98 -14.38
CA ASP A 108 24.58 -4.19 -13.71
C ASP A 108 25.42 -4.60 -12.50
N LYS A 109 26.75 -4.37 -12.56
CA LYS A 109 27.69 -4.63 -11.47
C LYS A 109 27.41 -3.83 -10.19
N ASP A 110 26.90 -2.61 -10.31
CA ASP A 110 26.55 -1.77 -9.15
C ASP A 110 25.25 -2.25 -8.48
N ILE A 111 24.34 -2.85 -9.26
CA ILE A 111 23.09 -3.43 -8.76
C ILE A 111 23.42 -4.74 -8.02
N GLU A 112 24.19 -5.63 -8.65
CA GLU A 112 24.65 -6.89 -8.06
C GLU A 112 25.42 -6.66 -6.74
N ALA A 113 26.28 -5.64 -6.69
CA ALA A 113 26.99 -5.29 -5.46
C ALA A 113 26.05 -4.90 -4.32
N VAL A 114 25.00 -4.13 -4.60
CA VAL A 114 24.01 -3.73 -3.59
C VAL A 114 23.17 -4.93 -3.12
N GLU A 115 22.76 -5.80 -4.04
CA GLU A 115 22.04 -7.04 -3.70
C GLU A 115 22.88 -7.92 -2.78
N TYR A 116 24.16 -8.12 -3.10
CA TYR A 116 25.11 -8.85 -2.27
C TYR A 116 25.24 -8.24 -0.86
N PHE A 117 25.33 -6.91 -0.75
CA PHE A 117 25.41 -6.25 0.55
C PHE A 117 24.12 -6.38 1.36
N ILE A 118 22.95 -6.33 0.72
CA ILE A 118 21.66 -6.53 1.39
C ILE A 118 21.57 -7.95 1.94
N GLU A 119 21.92 -8.96 1.14
CA GLU A 119 21.93 -10.35 1.58
C GLU A 119 22.90 -10.57 2.75
N ALA A 120 24.10 -10.01 2.68
CA ALA A 120 25.08 -10.10 3.75
C ALA A 120 24.60 -9.45 5.07
N VAL A 121 23.86 -8.34 4.99
CA VAL A 121 23.28 -7.67 6.16
C VAL A 121 22.10 -8.44 6.74
N LEU A 122 21.27 -9.05 5.89
CA LEU A 122 20.15 -9.89 6.31
C LEU A 122 20.64 -11.20 6.96
N ALA A 123 21.70 -11.81 6.42
CA ALA A 123 22.29 -13.04 6.93
C ALA A 123 22.96 -12.87 8.31
N LYS A 124 23.53 -11.69 8.59
CA LYS A 124 24.14 -11.35 9.90
C LYS A 124 23.11 -11.07 11.01
N LYS A 125 21.81 -11.06 10.70
CA LYS A 125 20.74 -10.73 11.64
C LYS A 125 19.99 -11.96 12.18
N SER A 126 20.38 -13.17 11.77
CA SER A 126 20.00 -14.47 12.37
C SER A 126 21.05 -14.93 13.36
#